data_AF-A0A6J2U270-F1
#
_entry.id   AF-A0A6J2U270-F1
#
_cell.length_a   1.000
_cell.length_b   1.000
_cell.length_c   1.000
_cell.angle_alpha   90.00
_cell.angle_beta   90.00
_cell.angle_gamma   90.00
#
_symmetry.space_group_name_H-M   'P 1'
#
loop_
_entity.id
_entity.type
_entity.pdbx_description
1 polymer ?
#
loop_
_entity_poly.entity_id
_entity_poly.type
_entity_poly.pdbx_seq_one_letter_code
_entity_poly.pdbx_strand_id
1 'polypeptide(L)'
;MLLMKTYMYCCSVRLGVLFIAGMSMLLSITFMAVVFTAGTSIMFEVVVALQNNKYYMDNEVIRRSTCYAKENPDMVLWVTQLLNIAYNLSCISAAYGAYKLKMWHVVPFIISEISAFVYCTIALAIFLNINQHFVGLGTLILLSLIGSSYLVFIIYNILTLMAFVQILVLVHSDRYKQYYGSDPLKPNLNNARLFDKTSPKWWHISETKSCQDDSDMKGGEEDLSEYFQRQELINKQLWYIASTKDCHFTT
;
A
#
# COMPACT_ATOMS: atom_id res chain seq x y z
N MET A 1 -12.33 26.40 3.65
CA MET A 1 -12.42 25.23 4.54
C MET A 1 -11.85 23.94 3.92
N LEU A 2 -12.11 23.67 2.63
CA LEU A 2 -11.61 22.47 1.91
C LEU A 2 -10.07 22.37 1.90
N LEU A 3 -9.39 23.49 1.73
CA LEU A 3 -7.92 23.63 1.73
C LEU A 3 -7.22 23.03 2.96
N MET A 4 -7.76 23.33 4.16
CA MET A 4 -7.21 22.84 5.42
C MET A 4 -7.42 21.32 5.56
N LYS A 5 -8.56 20.79 5.06
CA LYS A 5 -8.85 19.36 5.07
C LYS A 5 -7.88 18.60 4.15
N THR A 6 -7.62 19.08 2.94
CA THR A 6 -6.71 18.43 1.99
C THR A 6 -5.25 18.45 2.49
N TYR A 7 -4.82 19.54 3.12
CA TYR A 7 -3.48 19.63 3.72
C TYR A 7 -3.31 18.66 4.90
N MET A 8 -4.29 18.63 5.82
CA MET A 8 -4.24 17.69 6.94
C MET A 8 -4.27 16.23 6.47
N TYR A 9 -5.06 15.93 5.44
CA TYR A 9 -5.08 14.59 4.83
C TYR A 9 -3.74 14.20 4.22
N CYS A 10 -3.12 15.09 3.42
CA CYS A 10 -1.79 14.85 2.85
C CYS A 10 -0.72 14.66 3.92
N CYS A 11 -0.76 15.47 4.99
CA CYS A 11 0.19 15.35 6.11
C CYS A 11 -0.02 14.04 6.88
N SER A 12 -1.27 13.66 7.14
CA SER A 12 -1.63 12.41 7.83
C SER A 12 -1.15 11.17 7.07
N VAL A 13 -1.38 11.10 5.76
CA VAL A 13 -0.95 9.94 4.96
C VAL A 13 0.57 9.87 4.85
N ARG A 14 1.26 11.01 4.70
CA ARG A 14 2.74 11.05 4.72
C ARG A 14 3.31 10.56 6.05
N LEU A 15 2.72 11.01 7.17
CA LEU A 15 3.11 10.55 8.51
C LEU A 15 2.85 9.05 8.65
N GLY A 16 1.72 8.56 8.12
CA GLY A 16 1.38 7.13 8.06
C GLY A 16 2.45 6.31 7.35
N VAL A 17 2.87 6.72 6.14
CA VAL A 17 3.94 6.02 5.38
C VAL A 17 5.26 6.01 6.15
N LEU A 18 5.62 7.12 6.81
CA LEU A 18 6.85 7.20 7.58
C LEU A 18 6.80 6.29 8.82
N PHE A 19 5.64 6.23 9.49
CA PHE A 19 5.41 5.36 10.64
C PHE A 19 5.48 3.88 10.26
N ILE A 20 4.76 3.46 9.20
CA ILE A 20 4.80 2.05 8.77
C ILE A 20 6.19 1.65 8.29
N ALA A 21 6.90 2.52 7.55
CA ALA A 21 8.25 2.21 7.09
C ALA A 21 9.22 2.04 8.27
N GLY A 22 9.07 2.87 9.32
CA GLY A 22 9.83 2.73 10.56
C GLY A 22 9.53 1.42 11.30
N MET A 23 8.24 1.07 11.44
CA MET A 23 7.83 -0.18 12.10
C MET A 23 8.29 -1.42 11.32
N SER A 24 8.13 -1.42 9.99
CA SER A 24 8.61 -2.51 9.13
C SER A 24 10.13 -2.65 9.15
N MET A 25 10.87 -1.54 9.18
CA MET A 25 12.33 -1.55 9.32
C MET A 25 12.75 -2.15 10.68
N LEU A 26 12.10 -1.74 11.78
CA LEU A 26 12.38 -2.28 13.11
C LEU A 26 12.12 -3.79 13.18
N LEU A 27 11.02 -4.24 12.59
CA LEU A 27 10.69 -5.66 12.52
C LEU A 27 11.72 -6.43 11.69
N SER A 28 12.12 -5.88 10.53
CA SER A 28 13.13 -6.51 9.67
C SER A 28 14.49 -6.60 10.37
N ILE A 29 14.91 -5.56 11.10
CA ILE A 29 16.14 -5.57 11.92
C ILE A 29 16.04 -6.63 13.02
N THR A 30 14.89 -6.75 13.67
CA THR A 30 14.67 -7.77 14.71
C THR A 30 14.79 -9.18 14.11
N PHE A 31 14.17 -9.42 12.96
CA PHE A 31 14.29 -10.69 12.24
C PHE A 31 15.74 -10.97 11.83
N MET A 32 16.44 -9.96 11.31
CA MET A 32 17.86 -10.06 10.95
C MET A 32 18.72 -10.46 12.16
N ALA A 33 18.49 -9.84 13.32
CA ALA A 33 19.18 -10.15 14.57
C ALA A 33 18.92 -11.58 15.04
N VAL A 34 17.67 -12.05 14.96
CA VAL A 34 17.30 -13.44 15.32
C VAL A 34 17.98 -14.46 14.39
N VAL A 35 17.98 -14.21 13.08
CA VAL A 35 18.67 -15.09 12.12
C VAL A 35 20.18 -15.09 12.36
N PHE A 36 20.75 -13.95 12.76
CA PHE A 36 22.18 -13.85 13.05
C PHE A 36 22.57 -14.57 14.35
N THR A 37 21.76 -14.46 15.41
CA THR A 37 22.07 -15.11 16.70
C THR A 37 21.87 -16.61 16.67
N ALA A 38 20.85 -17.09 15.94
CA ALA A 38 20.58 -18.52 15.84
C ALA A 38 21.40 -19.20 14.73
N GLY A 39 21.83 -18.46 13.70
CA GLY A 39 22.67 -18.98 12.63
C GLY A 39 21.98 -20.10 11.84
N THR A 40 22.69 -21.21 11.65
CA THR A 40 22.21 -22.36 10.85
C THR A 40 21.25 -23.29 11.62
N SER A 41 21.08 -23.11 12.94
CA SER A 41 20.24 -24.00 13.74
C SER A 41 18.76 -23.92 13.34
N ILE A 42 18.22 -22.71 13.10
CA ILE A 42 16.84 -22.50 12.65
C ILE A 42 16.58 -23.24 11.35
N MET A 43 17.53 -23.17 10.40
CA MET A 43 17.39 -23.83 9.11
C MET A 43 17.34 -25.35 9.28
N PHE A 44 18.18 -25.90 10.16
CA PHE A 44 18.18 -27.32 10.45
C PHE A 44 16.88 -27.78 11.12
N GLU A 45 16.37 -27.04 12.10
CA GLU A 45 15.08 -27.33 12.76
C GLU A 45 13.92 -27.31 11.76
N VAL A 46 13.88 -26.30 10.88
CA VAL A 46 12.85 -26.22 9.82
C VAL A 46 12.97 -27.38 8.84
N VAL A 47 14.18 -27.77 8.43
CA VAL A 47 14.40 -28.91 7.54
C VAL A 47 13.97 -30.23 8.19
N VAL A 48 14.30 -30.45 9.47
CA VAL A 48 13.87 -31.64 10.21
C VAL A 48 12.35 -31.68 10.37
N ALA A 49 11.72 -30.55 10.68
CA ALA A 49 10.26 -30.45 10.79
C ALA A 49 9.55 -30.74 9.45
N LEU A 50 10.13 -30.31 8.32
CA LEU A 50 9.63 -30.61 6.99
C LEU A 50 9.82 -32.09 6.60
N GLN A 51 10.95 -32.70 6.95
CA GLN A 51 11.26 -34.10 6.65
C GLN A 51 10.40 -35.10 7.41
N ASN A 52 9.97 -34.76 8.63
CA ASN A 52 9.12 -35.64 9.43
C ASN A 52 7.73 -35.86 8.81
N ASN A 53 7.31 -35.02 7.87
CA ASN A 53 5.99 -35.10 7.24
C ASN A 53 6.06 -35.75 5.85
N LYS A 54 5.55 -36.99 5.73
CA LYS A 54 5.53 -37.76 4.46
C LYS A 54 4.85 -37.02 3.30
N TYR A 55 3.85 -36.19 3.59
CA TYR A 55 3.11 -35.41 2.58
C TYR A 55 4.02 -34.40 1.82
N TYR A 56 4.99 -33.79 2.50
CA TYR A 56 5.87 -32.79 1.89
C TYR A 56 7.05 -33.40 1.14
N MET A 57 7.44 -34.63 1.50
CA MET A 57 8.50 -35.37 0.80
C MET A 57 8.05 -35.89 -0.57
N ASP A 58 6.73 -35.98 -0.81
CA ASP A 58 6.18 -36.40 -2.11
C ASP A 58 6.25 -35.27 -3.16
N ASN A 59 6.24 -34.01 -2.73
CA ASN A 59 6.38 -32.87 -3.63
C ASN A 59 7.86 -32.63 -4.00
N GLU A 60 8.19 -32.82 -5.28
CA GLU A 60 9.57 -32.70 -5.78
C GLU A 60 10.19 -31.33 -5.50
N VAL A 61 9.39 -30.25 -5.54
CA VAL A 61 9.87 -28.88 -5.30
C VAL A 61 10.35 -28.71 -3.86
N ILE A 62 9.58 -29.22 -2.89
CA ILE A 62 9.87 -29.10 -1.45
C ILE A 62 11.01 -30.04 -1.07
N ARG A 63 11.06 -31.23 -1.67
CA ARG A 63 12.18 -32.15 -1.50
C ARG A 63 13.49 -31.56 -2.03
N ARG A 64 13.46 -30.90 -3.20
CA ARG A 64 14.64 -30.25 -3.78
C ARG A 64 15.10 -29.05 -2.94
N SER A 65 14.17 -28.21 -2.47
CA SER A 65 14.52 -27.05 -1.64
C SER A 65 15.09 -27.44 -0.27
N THR A 66 14.53 -28.47 0.38
CA THR A 66 15.05 -29.00 1.65
C THR A 66 16.40 -29.70 1.49
N CYS A 67 16.62 -30.43 0.39
CA CYS A 67 17.91 -31.05 0.09
C CYS A 67 19.00 -29.99 -0.16
N TYR A 68 18.68 -28.96 -0.95
CA TYR A 68 19.58 -27.83 -1.20
C TYR A 68 19.93 -27.07 0.09
N ALA A 69 18.93 -26.80 0.94
CA ALA A 69 19.13 -26.12 2.22
C ALA A 69 20.00 -26.93 3.20
N LYS A 70 19.94 -28.27 3.12
CA LYS A 70 20.78 -29.17 3.93
C LYS A 70 22.23 -29.24 3.43
N GLU A 71 22.42 -29.20 2.10
CA GLU A 71 23.74 -29.33 1.48
C GLU A 71 24.56 -28.04 1.61
N ASN A 72 23.93 -26.87 1.50
CA ASN A 72 24.60 -25.57 1.58
C ASN A 72 23.87 -24.58 2.52
N PRO A 73 23.84 -24.85 3.84
CA PRO A 73 23.12 -24.00 4.79
C PRO A 73 23.65 -22.57 4.85
N ASP A 74 24.97 -22.39 4.70
CA ASP A 74 25.62 -21.08 4.73
C ASP A 74 25.16 -20.21 3.55
N MET A 75 25.04 -20.80 2.36
CA MET A 75 24.61 -20.07 1.16
C MET A 75 23.16 -19.59 1.30
N VAL A 76 22.27 -20.42 1.86
CA VAL A 76 20.87 -20.03 2.08
C VAL A 76 20.77 -18.94 3.15
N LEU A 77 21.59 -19.01 4.20
CA LEU A 77 21.66 -17.96 5.22
C LEU A 77 22.12 -16.63 4.60
N TRP A 78 23.17 -16.65 3.77
CA TRP A 78 23.65 -15.46 3.05
C TRP A 78 22.60 -14.86 2.12
N VAL A 79 21.90 -15.68 1.34
CA VAL A 79 20.81 -15.21 0.46
C VAL A 79 19.67 -14.59 1.27
N THR A 80 19.30 -15.21 2.40
CA THR A 80 18.25 -14.69 3.29
C THR A 80 18.64 -13.33 3.90
N GLN A 81 19.90 -13.19 4.32
CA GLN A 81 20.44 -11.92 4.82
C GLN A 81 20.46 -10.83 3.75
N LEU A 82 20.86 -11.18 2.51
CA LEU A 82 20.87 -10.24 1.39
C LEU A 82 19.46 -9.75 1.03
N LEU A 83 18.45 -10.63 1.06
CA LEU A 83 17.04 -10.25 0.87
C LEU A 83 16.55 -9.30 1.97
N ASN A 84 16.91 -9.56 3.23
CA ASN A 84 16.57 -8.65 4.33
C ASN A 84 17.23 -7.26 4.17
N ILE A 85 18.49 -7.21 3.73
CA ILE A 85 19.17 -5.93 3.47
C ILE A 85 18.46 -5.18 2.32
N ALA A 86 18.10 -5.87 1.24
CA ALA A 86 17.37 -5.29 0.12
C ALA A 86 15.99 -4.75 0.54
N TYR A 87 15.30 -5.46 1.43
CA TYR A 87 14.04 -5.01 2.02
C TYR A 87 14.23 -3.74 2.86
N ASN A 88 15.25 -3.69 3.73
CA ASN A 88 15.57 -2.48 4.50
C ASN A 88 15.92 -1.28 3.61
N LEU A 89 16.64 -1.49 2.51
CA LEU A 89 16.90 -0.44 1.53
C LEU A 89 15.61 0.08 0.88
N SER A 90 14.63 -0.80 0.65
CA SER A 90 13.31 -0.43 0.14
C SER A 90 12.50 0.36 1.19
N CYS A 91 12.63 0.06 2.48
CA CYS A 91 12.05 0.88 3.56
C CYS A 91 12.65 2.28 3.58
N ILE A 92 13.99 2.41 3.46
CA ILE A 92 14.68 3.70 3.43
C ILE A 92 14.27 4.49 2.18
N SER A 93 14.15 3.84 1.02
CA SER A 93 13.69 4.51 -0.20
C SER A 93 12.25 5.02 -0.05
N ALA A 94 11.36 4.24 0.60
CA ALA A 94 10.00 4.68 0.89
C ALA A 94 9.95 5.87 1.85
N ALA A 95 10.76 5.85 2.92
CA ALA A 95 10.86 6.97 3.86
C ALA A 95 11.38 8.24 3.16
N TYR A 96 12.38 8.10 2.27
CA TYR A 96 12.88 9.20 1.46
C TYR A 96 11.84 9.69 0.44
N GLY A 97 11.10 8.77 -0.18
CA GLY A 97 9.99 9.06 -1.10
C GLY A 97 8.86 9.82 -0.42
N ALA A 98 8.52 9.43 0.81
CA ALA A 98 7.59 10.15 1.67
C ALA A 98 8.13 11.55 2.02
N TYR A 99 9.44 11.69 2.25
CA TYR A 99 10.03 12.99 2.59
C TYR A 99 10.09 13.96 1.39
N LYS A 100 10.50 13.49 0.21
CA LYS A 100 10.67 14.33 -1.01
C LYS A 100 9.50 14.28 -1.99
N LEU A 101 8.41 13.59 -1.65
CA LEU A 101 7.22 13.41 -2.52
C LEU A 101 7.57 12.91 -3.94
N LYS A 102 8.55 12.01 -4.05
CA LYS A 102 8.95 11.42 -5.33
C LYS A 102 8.37 10.01 -5.47
N MET A 103 7.44 9.84 -6.42
CA MET A 103 6.75 8.57 -6.70
C MET A 103 7.72 7.41 -6.97
N TRP A 104 8.79 7.65 -7.73
CA TRP A 104 9.76 6.62 -8.11
C TRP A 104 10.41 5.87 -6.94
N HIS A 105 10.51 6.48 -5.75
CA HIS A 105 11.18 5.85 -4.60
C HIS A 105 10.24 4.97 -3.76
N VAL A 106 8.92 5.08 -3.96
CA VAL A 106 7.90 4.33 -3.19
C VAL A 106 7.51 3.03 -3.88
N VAL A 107 7.58 2.98 -5.21
CA VAL A 107 7.28 1.79 -6.01
C VAL A 107 8.05 0.53 -5.59
N PRO A 108 9.39 0.54 -5.38
CA PRO A 108 10.11 -0.67 -4.99
C PRO A 108 9.62 -1.24 -3.66
N PHE A 109 9.21 -0.38 -2.73
CA PHE A 109 8.69 -0.81 -1.43
C PHE A 109 7.32 -1.49 -1.55
N ILE A 110 6.42 -0.98 -2.40
CA ILE A 110 5.14 -1.63 -2.69
C ILE A 110 5.34 -3.05 -3.25
N ILE A 111 6.25 -3.19 -4.22
CA ILE A 111 6.57 -4.49 -4.82
C ILE A 111 7.13 -5.44 -3.75
N SER A 112 8.00 -4.95 -2.87
CA SER A 112 8.55 -5.76 -1.77
C SER A 112 7.49 -6.20 -0.74
N GLU A 113 6.51 -5.36 -0.42
CA GLU A 113 5.41 -5.70 0.50
C GLU A 113 4.46 -6.74 -0.11
N ILE A 114 4.12 -6.62 -1.40
CA ILE A 114 3.30 -7.62 -2.10
C ILE A 114 4.02 -8.97 -2.14
N SER A 115 5.31 -8.95 -2.47
CA SER A 115 6.15 -10.14 -2.46
C SER A 115 6.20 -10.78 -1.06
N ALA A 116 6.44 -9.97 -0.02
CA ALA A 116 6.45 -10.41 1.37
C ALA A 116 5.11 -10.99 1.81
N PHE A 117 3.97 -10.41 1.39
CA PHE A 117 2.64 -10.94 1.68
C PHE A 117 2.46 -12.37 1.15
N VAL A 118 2.88 -12.63 -0.10
CA VAL A 118 2.80 -13.97 -0.71
C VAL A 118 3.69 -14.95 0.05
N TYR A 119 4.95 -14.57 0.31
CA TYR A 119 5.89 -15.42 1.06
C TYR A 119 5.39 -15.73 2.48
N CYS A 120 4.89 -14.74 3.22
CA CYS A 120 4.39 -14.93 4.57
C CYS A 120 3.14 -15.82 4.61
N THR A 121 2.25 -15.69 3.63
CA THR A 121 1.04 -16.52 3.54
C THR A 121 1.39 -17.98 3.30
N ILE A 122 2.29 -18.26 2.36
CA ILE A 122 2.76 -19.63 2.07
C ILE A 122 3.50 -20.21 3.29
N ALA A 123 4.40 -19.43 3.91
CA ALA A 123 5.15 -19.86 5.09
C ALA A 123 4.22 -20.17 6.27
N LEU A 124 3.23 -19.30 6.55
CA LEU A 124 2.26 -19.52 7.62
C LEU A 124 1.41 -20.76 7.38
N ALA A 125 0.94 -20.98 6.13
CA ALA A 125 0.14 -22.15 5.78
C ALA A 125 0.94 -23.46 5.99
N ILE A 126 2.19 -23.50 5.52
CA ILE A 126 3.08 -24.65 5.71
C ILE A 126 3.36 -24.87 7.20
N PHE A 127 3.68 -23.80 7.94
CA PHE A 127 4.04 -23.89 9.35
C PHE A 127 2.87 -24.35 10.22
N LEU A 128 1.66 -23.85 10.00
CA LEU A 128 0.47 -24.29 10.74
C LEU A 128 0.14 -25.77 10.45
N ASN A 129 0.26 -26.19 9.20
CA ASN A 129 0.00 -27.57 8.80
C ASN A 129 1.02 -28.54 9.45
N ILE A 130 2.31 -28.18 9.48
CA ILE A 130 3.34 -28.99 10.17
C ILE A 130 3.04 -29.10 11.67
N ASN A 131 2.72 -27.98 12.32
CA ASN A 131 2.54 -27.95 13.77
C ASN A 131 1.23 -28.60 14.24
N GLN A 132 0.25 -28.82 13.35
CA GLN A 132 -1.03 -29.45 13.70
C GLN A 132 -0.86 -30.84 14.34
N HIS A 133 0.22 -31.56 14.02
CA HIS A 133 0.48 -32.90 14.55
C HIS A 133 1.30 -32.94 15.84
N PHE A 134 2.01 -31.86 16.19
CA PHE A 134 2.99 -31.86 17.29
C PHE A 134 2.60 -30.98 18.48
N VAL A 135 1.70 -30.01 18.27
CA VAL A 135 1.49 -28.90 19.19
C VAL A 135 0.11 -28.97 19.82
N GLY A 136 0.00 -28.62 21.11
CA GLY A 136 -1.28 -28.54 21.81
C GLY A 136 -2.24 -27.53 21.15
N LEU A 137 -3.54 -27.79 21.24
CA LEU A 137 -4.58 -26.98 20.60
C LEU A 137 -4.43 -25.48 20.90
N GLY A 138 -4.15 -25.11 22.14
CA GLY A 138 -4.02 -23.70 22.56
C GLY A 138 -2.84 -22.98 21.91
N THR A 139 -1.68 -23.62 21.82
CA THR A 139 -0.49 -23.07 21.16
C THR A 139 -0.69 -22.92 19.65
N LEU A 140 -1.45 -23.82 19.01
CA LEU A 140 -1.80 -23.72 17.59
C LEU A 140 -2.70 -22.50 17.32
N ILE A 141 -3.67 -22.24 18.20
CA ILE A 141 -4.56 -21.08 18.11
C ILE A 141 -3.77 -19.77 18.33
N LEU A 142 -2.89 -19.73 19.33
CA LEU A 142 -2.08 -18.53 19.58
C LEU A 142 -1.18 -18.20 18.38
N LEU A 143 -0.55 -19.23 17.81
CA LEU A 143 0.33 -19.08 16.66
C LEU A 143 -0.42 -18.62 15.40
N SER A 144 -1.60 -19.17 15.13
CA SER A 144 -2.43 -18.73 14.00
C SER A 144 -2.95 -17.30 14.19
N LEU A 145 -3.25 -16.89 15.43
CA LEU A 145 -3.67 -15.53 15.76
C LEU A 145 -2.53 -14.53 15.58
N ILE A 146 -1.31 -14.86 16.02
CA ILE A 146 -0.11 -14.03 15.78
C ILE A 146 0.17 -13.94 14.28
N GLY A 147 0.19 -15.07 13.56
CA GLY A 147 0.46 -15.09 12.12
C GLY A 147 -0.56 -14.30 11.31
N SER A 148 -1.85 -14.46 11.60
CA SER A 148 -2.92 -13.70 10.94
C SER A 148 -2.88 -12.20 11.28
N SER A 149 -2.58 -11.83 12.53
CA SER A 149 -2.39 -10.42 12.90
C SER A 149 -1.25 -9.76 12.10
N TYR A 150 -0.19 -10.51 11.83
CA TYR A 150 0.93 -10.05 11.01
C TYR A 150 0.55 -9.90 9.53
N LEU A 151 -0.25 -10.82 8.98
CA LEU A 151 -0.78 -10.68 7.62
C LEU A 151 -1.67 -9.44 7.46
N VAL A 152 -2.54 -9.17 8.44
CA VAL A 152 -3.36 -7.94 8.46
C VAL A 152 -2.49 -6.68 8.50
N PHE A 153 -1.38 -6.71 9.25
CA PHE A 153 -0.41 -5.62 9.27
C PHE A 153 0.24 -5.38 7.90
N ILE A 154 0.64 -6.43 7.18
CA ILE A 154 1.18 -6.29 5.81
C ILE A 154 0.12 -5.71 4.85
N ILE A 155 -1.12 -6.19 4.92
CA ILE A 155 -2.22 -5.64 4.10
C ILE A 155 -2.41 -4.15 4.39
N TYR A 156 -2.38 -3.76 5.67
CA TYR A 156 -2.46 -2.35 6.07
C TYR A 156 -1.32 -1.50 5.49
N ASN A 157 -0.09 -2.03 5.46
CA ASN A 157 1.04 -1.35 4.83
C ASN A 157 0.80 -1.12 3.34
N ILE A 158 0.36 -2.15 2.60
CA ILE A 158 0.04 -2.05 1.17
C ILE A 158 -1.04 -0.99 0.92
N LEU A 159 -2.14 -1.02 1.70
CA LEU A 159 -3.23 -0.05 1.56
C LEU A 159 -2.76 1.39 1.83
N THR A 160 -1.92 1.60 2.84
CA THR A 160 -1.37 2.91 3.18
C THR A 160 -0.44 3.43 2.07
N LEU A 161 0.38 2.56 1.48
CA LEU A 161 1.22 2.92 0.34
C LEU A 161 0.40 3.24 -0.91
N MET A 162 -0.68 2.49 -1.18
CA MET A 162 -1.60 2.76 -2.27
C MET A 162 -2.29 4.12 -2.10
N ALA A 163 -2.78 4.43 -0.90
CA ALA A 163 -3.34 5.75 -0.59
C ALA A 163 -2.32 6.87 -0.79
N PHE A 164 -1.05 6.64 -0.43
CA PHE A 164 0.02 7.60 -0.64
C PHE A 164 0.31 7.83 -2.14
N VAL A 165 0.34 6.78 -2.95
CA VAL A 165 0.50 6.90 -4.41
C VAL A 165 -0.65 7.70 -5.02
N GLN A 166 -1.89 7.46 -4.60
CA GLN A 166 -3.05 8.24 -5.06
C GLN A 166 -2.91 9.74 -4.75
N ILE A 167 -2.46 10.07 -3.54
CA ILE A 167 -2.21 11.46 -3.15
C ILE A 167 -1.06 12.06 -3.96
N LEU A 168 0.02 11.31 -4.20
CA LEU A 168 1.13 11.79 -5.02
C LEU A 168 0.69 12.13 -6.45
N VAL A 169 -0.14 11.28 -7.06
CA VAL A 169 -0.72 11.53 -8.38
C VAL A 169 -1.58 12.79 -8.37
N LEU A 170 -2.42 12.96 -7.34
CA LEU A 170 -3.26 14.16 -7.18
C LEU A 170 -2.41 15.43 -7.06
N VAL A 171 -1.35 15.40 -6.23
CA VAL A 171 -0.44 16.53 -6.01
C VAL A 171 0.37 16.87 -7.26
N HIS A 172 0.73 15.88 -8.08
CA HIS A 172 1.45 16.11 -9.33
C HIS A 172 0.57 16.62 -10.49
N SER A 173 -0.75 16.52 -10.37
CA SER A 173 -1.69 16.99 -11.39
C SER A 173 -1.54 18.50 -11.65
N ASP A 174 -1.59 18.90 -12.92
CA ASP A 174 -1.47 20.30 -13.33
C ASP A 174 -2.56 21.19 -12.72
N ARG A 175 -3.77 20.63 -12.53
CA ARG A 175 -4.84 21.35 -11.84
C ARG A 175 -4.43 21.71 -10.41
N TYR A 176 -3.86 20.77 -9.67
CA TYR A 176 -3.39 21.04 -8.30
C TYR A 176 -2.26 22.09 -8.29
N LYS A 177 -1.31 21.98 -9.22
CA LYS A 177 -0.19 22.93 -9.36
C LYS A 177 -0.66 24.34 -9.70
N GLN A 178 -1.71 24.49 -10.52
CA GLN A 178 -2.29 25.80 -10.85
C GLN A 178 -2.87 26.51 -9.62
N TYR A 179 -3.52 25.76 -8.72
CA TYR A 179 -4.14 26.34 -7.51
C TYR A 179 -3.16 26.56 -6.35
N TYR A 180 -2.18 25.65 -6.18
CA TYR A 180 -1.36 25.60 -4.97
C TYR A 180 0.13 25.89 -5.21
N GLY A 181 0.56 25.91 -6.46
CA GLY A 181 1.97 26.04 -6.84
C GLY A 181 2.67 24.68 -6.97
N SER A 182 3.96 24.73 -7.28
CA SER A 182 4.78 23.55 -7.55
C SER A 182 5.26 22.81 -6.30
N ASP A 183 5.19 23.41 -5.12
CA ASP A 183 5.63 22.82 -3.86
C ASP A 183 4.46 22.68 -2.86
N PRO A 184 4.01 21.46 -2.51
CA PRO A 184 2.91 21.25 -1.58
C PRO A 184 3.23 21.70 -0.14
N LEU A 185 4.51 21.92 0.20
CA LEU A 185 4.93 22.39 1.52
C LEU A 185 4.92 23.91 1.66
N LYS A 186 4.85 24.64 0.54
CA LYS A 186 4.80 26.10 0.50
C LYS A 186 3.70 26.53 -0.46
N PRO A 187 2.41 26.32 -0.10
CA PRO A 187 1.32 26.73 -0.96
C PRO A 187 1.39 28.24 -1.20
N ASN A 188 1.33 28.66 -2.46
CA ASN A 188 1.44 30.08 -2.81
C ASN A 188 0.12 30.80 -2.46
N LEU A 189 0.04 31.32 -1.23
CA LEU A 189 -1.13 32.02 -0.68
C LEU A 189 -1.58 33.25 -1.49
N ASN A 190 -0.69 33.80 -2.33
CA ASN A 190 -0.99 34.97 -3.16
C ASN A 190 -2.01 34.66 -4.29
N ASN A 191 -1.98 33.45 -4.86
CA ASN A 191 -2.93 33.05 -5.90
C ASN A 191 -4.31 32.70 -5.34
N ALA A 192 -4.36 32.16 -4.10
CA ALA A 192 -5.62 31.85 -3.42
C ALA A 192 -6.43 33.11 -3.09
N ARG A 193 -5.77 34.24 -2.75
CA ARG A 193 -6.45 35.53 -2.47
C ARG A 193 -6.95 36.24 -3.72
N LEU A 194 -6.30 36.06 -4.88
CA LEU A 194 -6.75 36.65 -6.15
C LEU A 194 -8.08 36.04 -6.63
N PHE A 195 -8.30 34.75 -6.37
CA PHE A 195 -9.55 34.06 -6.72
C PHE A 195 -10.68 34.24 -5.71
N ASP A 196 -10.41 34.55 -4.44
CA ASP A 196 -11.47 34.97 -3.50
C ASP A 196 -12.17 36.26 -3.97
N LYS A 197 -11.46 37.08 -4.77
CA LYS A 197 -12.02 38.28 -5.43
C LYS A 197 -12.64 38.04 -6.80
N THR A 198 -12.29 36.97 -7.51
CA THR A 198 -12.71 36.75 -8.91
C THR A 198 -13.52 35.48 -9.15
N SER A 199 -13.69 34.63 -8.13
CA SER A 199 -14.65 33.53 -8.23
C SER A 199 -16.06 34.11 -8.19
N PRO A 200 -16.88 33.98 -9.26
CA PRO A 200 -18.30 34.25 -9.13
C PRO A 200 -18.81 33.28 -8.08
N LYS A 201 -19.47 33.76 -7.02
CA LYS A 201 -20.09 32.90 -6.01
C LYS A 201 -21.13 32.03 -6.70
N TRP A 202 -20.77 30.81 -7.08
CA TRP A 202 -21.67 29.89 -7.81
C TRP A 202 -22.87 29.48 -6.96
N TRP A 203 -22.79 29.58 -5.63
CA TRP A 203 -23.90 29.40 -4.71
C TRP A 203 -24.89 30.59 -4.64
N HIS A 204 -24.61 31.73 -5.28
CA HIS A 204 -25.61 32.79 -5.44
C HIS A 204 -26.40 32.69 -6.75
N ILE A 205 -26.08 31.72 -7.62
CA ILE A 205 -26.80 31.51 -8.88
C ILE A 205 -28.16 30.83 -8.65
N SER A 206 -28.39 30.24 -7.46
CA SER A 206 -29.66 29.60 -7.10
C SER A 206 -30.71 30.53 -6.48
N GLU A 207 -30.42 31.82 -6.24
CA GLU A 207 -31.36 32.72 -5.53
C GLU A 207 -31.86 33.93 -6.33
N THR A 208 -31.59 34.04 -7.63
CA THR A 208 -32.04 35.18 -8.46
C THR A 208 -32.91 34.79 -9.66
N LYS A 209 -33.83 33.84 -9.43
CA LYS A 209 -35.04 33.66 -10.26
C LYS A 209 -36.25 33.31 -9.39
N SER A 210 -36.74 34.27 -8.61
CA SER A 210 -38.13 34.22 -8.13
C SER A 210 -38.68 35.64 -8.06
N CYS A 211 -39.24 36.09 -9.19
CA CYS A 211 -40.32 37.06 -9.29
C CYS A 211 -40.63 37.22 -10.78
N GLN A 212 -41.31 36.24 -11.37
CA GLN A 212 -42.42 36.49 -12.30
C GLN A 212 -43.18 35.19 -12.60
N ASP A 213 -44.46 35.21 -12.24
CA ASP A 213 -45.61 34.43 -12.71
C ASP A 213 -45.58 32.89 -12.74
N ASP A 214 -46.21 32.34 -11.69
CA ASP A 214 -47.24 31.30 -11.66
C ASP A 214 -47.53 30.53 -12.96
N SER A 215 -47.10 29.27 -13.01
CA SER A 215 -48.01 28.11 -13.08
C SER A 215 -47.26 26.78 -13.18
N ASP A 216 -47.81 25.80 -12.46
CA ASP A 216 -47.63 24.36 -12.54
C ASP A 216 -46.51 23.63 -11.76
N MET A 217 -47.01 22.57 -11.11
CA MET A 217 -46.43 21.70 -10.11
C MET A 217 -45.44 20.66 -10.66
N LYS A 218 -44.60 20.18 -9.72
CA LYS A 218 -43.93 18.86 -9.59
C LYS A 218 -42.55 18.68 -10.23
N GLY A 219 -41.57 18.38 -9.35
CA GLY A 219 -40.35 17.63 -9.67
C GLY A 219 -39.08 18.41 -9.35
N GLY A 220 -38.52 18.22 -8.15
CA GLY A 220 -37.33 18.97 -7.70
C GLY A 220 -36.49 18.19 -6.69
N GLU A 221 -36.26 16.90 -6.95
CA GLU A 221 -35.36 16.04 -6.17
C GLU A 221 -34.47 15.17 -7.09
N GLU A 222 -34.23 15.61 -8.35
CA GLU A 222 -33.47 14.85 -9.35
C GLU A 222 -32.05 15.41 -9.62
N ASP A 223 -31.74 16.65 -9.23
CA ASP A 223 -30.47 17.32 -9.64
C ASP A 223 -29.21 16.82 -8.91
N LEU A 224 -29.34 16.21 -7.73
CA LEU A 224 -28.17 15.68 -6.98
C LEU A 224 -27.73 14.31 -7.52
N SER A 225 -28.67 13.51 -8.03
CA SER A 225 -28.41 12.24 -8.72
C SER A 225 -27.66 12.47 -10.04
N GLU A 226 -28.08 13.48 -10.80
CA GLU A 226 -27.48 13.81 -12.10
C GLU A 226 -26.02 14.29 -11.95
N TYR A 227 -25.70 14.97 -10.85
CA TYR A 227 -24.32 15.39 -10.55
C TYR A 227 -23.39 14.21 -10.22
N PHE A 228 -23.88 13.24 -9.43
CA PHE A 228 -23.13 12.01 -9.14
C PHE A 228 -22.97 11.12 -10.39
N GLN A 229 -24.00 11.03 -11.23
CA GLN A 229 -23.90 10.31 -12.52
C GLN A 229 -22.91 10.96 -13.48
N ARG A 230 -22.81 12.30 -13.52
CA ARG A 230 -21.79 13.00 -14.33
C ARG A 230 -20.37 12.73 -13.84
N GLN A 231 -20.15 12.70 -12.52
CA GLN A 231 -18.82 12.36 -11.95
C GLN A 231 -18.41 10.93 -12.29
N GLU A 232 -19.36 9.98 -12.27
CA GLU A 232 -19.09 8.59 -12.59
C GLU A 232 -18.81 8.37 -14.10
N LEU A 233 -19.51 9.09 -14.97
CA LEU A 233 -19.27 9.08 -16.42
C LEU A 233 -17.89 9.63 -16.80
N ILE A 234 -17.44 10.70 -16.13
CA ILE A 234 -16.10 11.27 -16.35
C ILE A 234 -15.01 10.28 -15.89
N ASN A 235 -15.22 9.60 -14.76
CA ASN A 235 -14.28 8.57 -14.29
C ASN A 235 -14.22 7.35 -15.24
N LYS A 236 -15.36 6.90 -15.78
CA LYS A 236 -15.39 5.81 -16.77
C LYS A 236 -14.69 6.19 -18.08
N GLN A 237 -14.85 7.42 -18.57
CA GLN A 237 -14.13 7.88 -19.77
C GLN A 237 -12.62 8.00 -19.54
N LEU A 238 -12.18 8.48 -18.37
CA LEU A 238 -10.75 8.56 -18.03
C LEU A 238 -10.12 7.16 -17.96
N TRP A 239 -10.83 6.17 -17.42
CA TRP A 239 -10.38 4.79 -17.39
C TRP A 239 -10.27 4.17 -18.79
N TYR A 240 -11.23 4.46 -19.68
CA TYR A 240 -11.21 3.97 -21.07
C TYR A 240 -10.08 4.59 -21.90
N ILE A 241 -9.78 5.88 -21.70
CA ILE A 241 -8.65 6.56 -22.35
C ILE A 241 -7.31 6.05 -21.81
N ALA A 242 -7.23 5.69 -20.53
CA ALA A 242 -6.04 5.08 -19.96
C ALA A 242 -5.79 3.68 -20.55
N SER A 243 -6.83 2.83 -20.68
CA SER A 243 -6.64 1.46 -21.18
C SER A 243 -6.36 1.38 -22.70
N THR A 244 -6.81 2.35 -23.48
CA THR A 244 -6.58 2.40 -24.94
C THR A 244 -5.18 2.88 -25.32
N LYS A 245 -4.50 3.63 -24.44
CA LYS A 245 -3.10 4.07 -24.68
C LYS A 245 -2.07 2.97 -24.49
N ASP A 246 -2.39 1.94 -23.71
CA ASP A 246 -1.48 0.80 -23.50
C ASP A 246 -1.48 -0.21 -24.66
N CYS A 247 -2.39 -0.09 -25.64
CA CYS A 247 -2.43 -0.99 -26.81
C CYS A 247 -1.57 -0.53 -28.01
N HIS A 248 -0.94 0.66 -27.97
CA HIS A 248 -0.18 1.19 -29.13
C HIS A 248 1.35 1.16 -28.98
N PHE A 249 1.88 0.46 -27.97
CA PHE A 249 3.33 0.27 -27.79
C PHE A 249 3.74 -1.19 -27.97
N THR A 250 3.45 -1.78 -29.13
CA THR A 250 4.14 -2.99 -29.62
C THR A 250 4.25 -2.94 -31.15
N THR A 251 5.28 -2.25 -31.63
CA THR A 251 5.97 -2.51 -32.90
C THR A 251 7.39 -1.97 -32.79
#